data_AF-A0A3Q8UT59-F1
#
_entry.id   AF-A0A3Q8UT59-F1
#
_cell.length_a   1.000
_cell.length_b   1.000
_cell.length_c   1.000
_cell.angle_alpha   90.00
_cell.angle_beta   90.00
_cell.angle_gamma   90.00
#
_symmetry.space_group_name_H-M   'P 1'
#
loop_
_entity.id
_entity.type
_entity.pdbx_description
1 polymer ?
#
loop_
_entity_poly.entity_id
_entity_poly.type
_entity_poly.pdbx_seq_one_letter_code
_entity_poly.pdbx_strand_id
1 'polypeptide(L)'
;MLPAPGRHGPLGRQGPPGLPGPTVMALRHPREQPLEEALAEVSAVLEQHGFLVVLHPAATPAEVVRRLHTVRSVLESDRMALIPLPLPPLAVAVIARQLLQLSTADLGAGVLATAARLLTHYIHAGAVLGSVAKLDRVPVTLGAHARSWVPGAQFAVLAAPRPQLVRIGRDPVPPGPDFATGLVHASGRADAAWVTGELAAGWRVQGMEMVPLPAASAPWWATDKVCEFAAGITDPLVLSRLVASVQRARCSWCGLEIIGDRCLLCATPVPPGPAAPSPPLPQAVPAPVPHQGAPPPVAQPPPQSVPPYHQPAVGAAPPSPPEINR
;
A
#
# COMPACT_ATOMS: atom_id res chain seq x y z
N MET A 1 -50.64 16.18 9.42
CA MET A 1 -50.24 17.36 8.63
C MET A 1 -48.88 17.81 9.16
N LEU A 2 -47.80 17.28 8.58
CA LEU A 2 -46.41 17.45 9.04
C LEU A 2 -45.65 18.38 8.08
N PRO A 3 -44.74 19.23 8.58
CA PRO A 3 -43.54 19.60 7.85
C PRO A 3 -42.30 18.90 8.42
N ALA A 4 -41.52 18.39 7.46
CA ALA A 4 -40.16 17.84 7.39
C ALA A 4 -39.22 17.90 8.63
N PRO A 5 -38.50 16.80 8.91
CA PRO A 5 -37.18 16.86 9.51
C PRO A 5 -36.10 16.91 8.42
N GLY A 6 -35.22 17.90 8.54
CA GLY A 6 -33.87 17.81 8.00
C GLY A 6 -32.97 16.95 8.89
N ARG A 7 -31.79 16.65 8.33
CA ARG A 7 -30.58 16.09 8.94
C ARG A 7 -30.49 14.56 9.08
N HIS A 8 -29.27 14.12 8.76
CA HIS A 8 -28.61 12.84 9.05
C HIS A 8 -28.82 11.71 8.01
N GLY A 9 -27.81 11.56 7.14
CA GLY A 9 -27.50 10.35 6.39
C GLY A 9 -26.03 9.93 6.65
N PRO A 10 -25.70 8.64 6.57
CA PRO A 10 -25.01 7.96 7.67
C PRO A 10 -23.58 7.53 7.34
N LEU A 11 -22.68 7.61 8.33
CA LEU A 11 -21.43 6.85 8.37
C LEU A 11 -21.32 6.18 9.74
N GLY A 12 -21.49 4.85 9.73
CA GLY A 12 -20.85 3.90 10.64
C GLY A 12 -20.88 4.20 12.14
N ARG A 13 -22.05 4.02 12.78
CA ARG A 13 -22.09 3.56 14.18
C ARG A 13 -23.02 2.34 14.25
N GLN A 14 -22.43 1.22 14.67
CA GLN A 14 -22.96 0.17 15.56
C GLN A 14 -22.62 -1.23 15.05
N GLY A 15 -21.81 -1.95 15.81
CA GLY A 15 -22.13 -3.34 16.13
C GLY A 15 -22.48 -3.41 17.62
N PRO A 16 -23.66 -3.91 18.03
CA PRO A 16 -23.92 -4.39 19.39
C PRO A 16 -23.44 -5.87 19.54
N PRO A 17 -23.41 -6.43 20.76
CA PRO A 17 -22.28 -7.23 21.24
C PRO A 17 -22.30 -8.70 20.80
N GLY A 18 -21.10 -9.28 20.68
CA GLY A 18 -20.91 -10.74 20.67
C GLY A 18 -20.23 -11.30 19.43
N LEU A 19 -19.00 -10.87 19.13
CA LEU A 19 -17.93 -11.65 18.50
C LEU A 19 -16.66 -10.77 18.47
N PRO A 20 -15.46 -11.28 18.85
CA PRO A 20 -14.23 -10.49 18.91
C PRO A 20 -13.68 -10.28 17.49
N GLY A 21 -14.21 -9.27 16.80
CA GLY A 21 -13.59 -8.68 15.62
C GLY A 21 -12.79 -7.43 16.01
N PRO A 22 -11.70 -7.10 15.30
CA PRO A 22 -10.98 -5.88 15.57
C PRO A 22 -11.82 -4.65 15.22
N THR A 23 -12.08 -3.81 16.22
CA THR A 23 -12.91 -2.61 16.11
C THR A 23 -12.16 -1.52 15.35
N VAL A 24 -12.72 -1.05 14.24
CA VAL A 24 -12.22 0.16 13.56
C VAL A 24 -12.87 1.38 14.20
N MET A 25 -12.04 2.27 14.75
CA MET A 25 -12.48 3.56 15.26
C MET A 25 -12.01 4.67 14.32
N ALA A 26 -12.95 5.38 13.71
CA ALA A 26 -12.65 6.61 12.99
C ALA A 26 -12.62 7.77 14.00
N LEU A 27 -11.45 8.35 14.22
CA LEU A 27 -11.31 9.52 15.09
C LEU A 27 -11.84 10.77 14.37
N ARG A 28 -12.69 11.52 15.07
CA ARG A 28 -13.34 12.73 14.55
C ARG A 28 -12.39 13.92 14.60
N HIS A 29 -12.70 14.93 13.78
CA HIS A 29 -11.89 16.15 13.77
C HIS A 29 -12.00 16.88 15.12
N PRO A 30 -10.93 17.51 15.65
CA PRO A 30 -10.98 18.22 16.94
C PRO A 30 -12.03 19.33 17.05
N ARG A 31 -12.57 19.81 15.93
CA ARG A 31 -13.66 20.81 15.88
C ARG A 31 -15.05 20.19 15.97
N GLU A 32 -15.16 18.89 15.72
CA GLU A 32 -16.41 18.13 15.71
C GLU A 32 -16.61 17.34 17.01
N GLN A 33 -15.54 17.16 17.79
CA GLN A 33 -15.54 16.36 19.01
C GLN A 33 -14.79 17.10 20.14
N PRO A 34 -15.46 17.38 21.28
CA PRO A 34 -14.82 17.86 22.50
C PRO A 34 -13.72 16.92 23.00
N LEU A 35 -12.73 17.45 23.72
CA LEU A 35 -11.61 16.65 24.21
C LEU A 35 -12.08 15.57 25.20
N GLU A 36 -13.01 15.91 26.08
CA GLU A 36 -13.54 15.01 27.10
C GLU A 36 -14.23 13.78 26.47
N GLU A 37 -14.98 13.99 25.38
CA GLU A 37 -15.60 12.90 24.63
C GLU A 37 -14.54 12.03 23.94
N ALA A 38 -13.50 12.63 23.35
CA ALA A 38 -12.40 11.88 22.75
C ALA A 38 -11.61 11.05 23.78
N LEU A 39 -11.37 11.60 24.98
CA LEU A 39 -10.73 10.88 26.08
C LEU A 39 -11.57 9.70 26.55
N ALA A 40 -12.88 9.90 26.74
CA ALA A 40 -13.79 8.83 27.16
C ALA A 40 -13.87 7.70 26.11
N GLU A 41 -13.97 8.03 24.82
CA GLU A 41 -14.00 7.04 23.75
C GLU A 41 -12.69 6.24 23.68
N VAL A 42 -11.54 6.91 23.75
CA VAL A 42 -10.24 6.24 23.69
C VAL A 42 -9.97 5.42 24.95
N SER A 43 -10.35 5.89 26.14
CA SER A 43 -10.24 5.11 27.38
C SER A 43 -11.04 3.81 27.29
N ALA A 44 -12.30 3.89 26.83
CA ALA A 44 -13.15 2.71 26.67
C ALA A 44 -12.54 1.68 25.70
N VAL A 45 -11.98 2.14 24.57
CA VAL A 45 -11.29 1.26 23.62
C VAL A 45 -10.05 0.61 24.24
N LEU A 46 -9.24 1.37 24.98
CA LEU A 46 -8.04 0.83 25.64
C LEU A 46 -8.38 -0.14 26.78
N GLU A 47 -9.44 0.10 27.53
CA GLU A 47 -9.94 -0.81 28.56
C GLU A 47 -10.46 -2.12 27.95
N GLN A 48 -11.17 -2.03 26.82
CA GLN A 48 -11.75 -3.20 26.16
C GLN A 48 -10.71 -4.02 25.37
N HIS A 49 -9.77 -3.36 24.69
CA HIS A 49 -8.88 -4.01 23.72
C HIS A 49 -7.40 -3.98 24.12
N GLY A 50 -7.04 -3.29 25.21
CA GLY A 50 -5.67 -3.20 25.73
C GLY A 50 -4.79 -2.22 24.97
N PHE A 51 -4.74 -2.29 23.63
CA PHE A 51 -3.89 -1.45 22.79
C PHE A 51 -4.67 -0.80 21.65
N LEU A 52 -4.20 0.38 21.22
CA LEU A 52 -4.75 1.12 20.09
C LEU A 52 -3.65 1.46 19.09
N VAL A 53 -3.85 1.05 17.83
CA VAL A 53 -2.99 1.43 16.70
C VAL A 53 -3.71 2.46 15.86
N VAL A 54 -3.17 3.68 15.81
CA VAL A 54 -3.73 4.79 15.04
C VAL A 54 -2.87 5.03 13.80
N LEU A 55 -3.45 4.78 12.63
CA LEU A 55 -2.84 5.13 11.35
C LEU A 55 -3.37 6.47 10.86
N HIS A 56 -2.51 7.30 10.31
CA HIS A 56 -2.95 8.51 9.64
C HIS A 56 -2.03 8.89 8.49
N PRO A 57 -2.54 9.53 7.41
CA PRO A 57 -1.68 10.14 6.41
C PRO A 57 -0.68 11.11 7.04
N ALA A 58 0.55 11.18 6.54
CA ALA A 58 1.54 12.14 7.02
C ALA A 58 1.09 13.59 6.82
N ALA A 59 0.20 13.82 5.84
CA ALA A 59 -0.42 15.11 5.55
C ALA A 59 -1.64 15.45 6.42
N THR A 60 -1.94 14.65 7.45
CA THR A 60 -3.02 14.94 8.40
C THR A 60 -2.84 16.33 9.04
N PRO A 61 -3.90 17.14 9.20
CA PRO A 61 -3.82 18.46 9.81
C PRO A 61 -3.14 18.43 11.19
N ALA A 62 -2.28 19.40 11.46
CA ALA A 62 -1.52 19.47 12.70
C ALA A 62 -2.42 19.54 13.95
N GLU A 63 -3.63 20.10 13.85
CA GLU A 63 -4.60 20.13 14.95
C GLU A 63 -5.09 18.72 15.32
N VAL A 64 -5.30 17.84 14.34
CA VAL A 64 -5.68 16.44 14.55
C VAL A 64 -4.51 15.68 15.18
N VAL A 65 -3.31 15.81 14.63
CA VAL A 65 -2.10 15.15 15.18
C VAL A 65 -1.85 15.59 16.62
N ARG A 66 -1.96 16.90 16.90
CA ARG A 66 -1.84 17.43 18.26
C ARG A 66 -2.90 16.84 19.20
N ARG A 67 -4.15 16.74 18.75
CA ARG A 67 -5.23 16.09 19.54
C ARG A 67 -4.86 14.65 19.90
N LEU A 68 -4.33 13.87 18.97
CA LEU A 68 -3.90 12.49 19.23
C LEU A 68 -2.82 12.42 20.31
N HIS A 69 -1.81 13.30 20.22
CA HIS A 69 -0.76 13.39 21.24
C HIS A 69 -1.32 13.86 22.59
N THR A 70 -2.23 14.84 22.62
CA THR A 70 -2.89 15.28 23.86
C THR A 70 -3.65 14.14 24.52
N VAL A 71 -4.46 13.38 23.77
CA VAL A 71 -5.19 12.23 24.29
C VAL A 71 -4.23 11.20 24.88
N ARG A 72 -3.17 10.84 24.13
CA ARG A 72 -2.16 9.90 24.61
C ARG A 72 -1.49 10.37 25.91
N SER A 73 -1.12 11.65 25.98
CA SER A 73 -0.46 12.23 27.15
C SER A 73 -1.37 12.29 28.38
N VAL A 74 -2.63 12.71 28.20
CA VAL A 74 -3.60 12.83 29.32
C VAL A 74 -3.99 11.46 29.87
N LEU A 75 -4.08 10.44 29.01
CA LEU A 75 -4.30 9.05 29.44
C LEU A 75 -3.03 8.37 29.96
N GLU A 76 -1.88 9.08 30.00
CA GLU A 76 -0.56 8.58 30.41
C GLU A 76 -0.24 7.20 29.80
N SER A 77 -0.61 7.01 28.52
CA SER A 77 -0.66 5.67 27.94
C SER A 77 0.46 5.40 26.94
N ASP A 78 1.25 4.38 27.24
CA ASP A 78 2.12 3.71 26.27
C ASP A 78 1.39 2.59 25.50
N ARG A 79 0.05 2.56 25.58
CA ARG A 79 -0.79 1.59 24.87
C ARG A 79 -1.32 2.11 23.52
N MET A 80 -0.94 3.32 23.13
CA MET A 80 -1.34 3.96 21.88
C MET A 80 -0.15 4.17 20.93
N ALA A 81 -0.18 3.52 19.76
CA ALA A 81 0.76 3.77 18.68
C ALA A 81 0.19 4.81 17.71
N LEU A 82 0.88 5.92 17.50
CA LEU A 82 0.50 6.94 16.51
C LEU A 82 1.44 6.84 15.31
N ILE A 83 0.91 6.46 14.14
CA ILE A 83 1.72 6.05 12.99
C ILE A 83 1.41 6.96 11.79
N PRO A 84 2.27 7.95 11.51
CA PRO A 84 2.19 8.70 10.27
C PRO A 84 2.65 7.81 9.10
N LEU A 85 1.82 7.72 8.06
CA LEU A 85 2.14 7.00 6.83
C LEU A 85 2.29 7.99 5.67
N PRO A 86 3.41 7.96 4.91
CA PRO A 86 3.63 8.85 3.77
C PRO A 86 2.82 8.39 2.54
N LEU A 87 1.52 8.18 2.73
CA LEU A 87 0.61 7.56 1.77
C LEU A 87 -0.67 8.40 1.60
N PRO A 88 -1.32 8.29 0.43
CA PRO A 88 -2.68 8.79 0.23
C PRO A 88 -3.71 8.16 1.20
N PRO A 89 -4.84 8.84 1.51
CA PRO A 89 -5.81 8.36 2.50
C PRO A 89 -6.43 7.00 2.21
N LEU A 90 -6.68 6.65 0.95
CA LEU A 90 -7.19 5.33 0.57
C LEU A 90 -6.15 4.25 0.85
N ALA A 91 -4.88 4.52 0.55
CA ALA A 91 -3.78 3.61 0.85
C ALA A 91 -3.59 3.37 2.35
N VAL A 92 -3.81 4.41 3.17
CA VAL A 92 -3.84 4.26 4.64
C VAL A 92 -5.00 3.36 5.07
N ALA A 93 -6.18 3.49 4.47
CA ALA A 93 -7.32 2.61 4.74
C ALA A 93 -7.06 1.15 4.33
N VAL A 94 -6.36 0.92 3.21
CA VAL A 94 -5.93 -0.43 2.80
C VAL A 94 -4.99 -1.05 3.82
N ILE A 95 -3.99 -0.30 4.32
CA ILE A 95 -3.10 -0.81 5.38
C ILE A 95 -3.89 -1.08 6.66
N ALA A 96 -4.84 -0.20 7.04
CA ALA A 96 -5.69 -0.45 8.20
C ALA A 96 -6.42 -1.80 8.06
N ARG A 97 -7.02 -2.08 6.89
CA ARG A 97 -7.65 -3.38 6.62
C ARG A 97 -6.68 -4.55 6.71
N GLN A 98 -5.47 -4.43 6.18
CA GLN A 98 -4.44 -5.47 6.28
C GLN A 98 -4.04 -5.73 7.74
N LEU A 99 -3.91 -4.68 8.56
CA LEU A 99 -3.64 -4.83 10.00
C LEU A 99 -4.80 -5.49 10.75
N LEU A 100 -6.05 -5.20 10.39
CA LEU A 100 -7.21 -5.90 10.96
C LEU A 100 -7.17 -7.39 10.61
N GLN A 101 -6.85 -7.75 9.38
CA GLN A 101 -6.66 -9.15 8.98
C GLN A 101 -5.54 -9.79 9.81
N LEU A 102 -4.40 -9.12 9.95
CA LEU A 102 -3.27 -9.59 10.75
C LEU A 102 -3.57 -9.69 12.25
N SER A 103 -4.46 -8.86 12.79
CA SER A 103 -4.82 -8.91 14.22
C SER A 103 -5.61 -10.16 14.61
N THR A 104 -6.11 -10.92 13.62
CA THR A 104 -6.69 -12.25 13.85
C THR A 104 -5.63 -13.34 13.98
N ALA A 105 -4.39 -13.06 13.57
CA ALA A 105 -3.23 -13.91 13.84
C ALA A 105 -2.68 -13.62 15.25
N ASP A 106 -1.92 -14.57 15.79
CA ASP A 106 -1.27 -14.45 17.11
C ASP A 106 -0.06 -13.50 17.06
N LEU A 107 -0.34 -12.21 16.84
CA LEU A 107 0.64 -11.13 16.75
C LEU A 107 0.38 -10.12 17.87
N GLY A 108 1.41 -9.84 18.65
CA GLY A 108 1.35 -8.80 19.67
C GLY A 108 1.17 -7.39 19.09
N ALA A 109 0.60 -6.48 19.88
CA ALA A 109 0.33 -5.09 19.46
C ALA A 109 1.58 -4.34 18.97
N GLY A 110 2.76 -4.63 19.55
CA GLY A 110 4.02 -4.04 19.11
C GLY A 110 4.41 -4.46 17.67
N VAL A 111 4.21 -5.74 17.33
CA VAL A 111 4.44 -6.27 15.98
C VAL A 111 3.40 -5.70 15.01
N LEU A 112 2.11 -5.68 15.37
CA LEU A 112 1.06 -5.10 14.52
C LEU A 112 1.30 -3.62 14.22
N ALA A 113 1.65 -2.83 15.24
CA ALA A 113 1.97 -1.42 15.06
C ALA A 113 3.16 -1.24 14.10
N THR A 114 4.25 -1.98 14.32
CA THR A 114 5.45 -1.85 13.49
C THR A 114 5.31 -2.45 12.09
N ALA A 115 4.44 -3.46 11.92
CA ALA A 115 4.06 -4.02 10.61
C ALA A 115 3.45 -2.97 9.68
N ALA A 116 2.76 -1.96 10.21
CA ALA A 116 2.22 -0.87 9.39
C ALA A 116 3.29 -0.21 8.50
N ARG A 117 4.52 -0.01 9.03
CA ARG A 117 5.65 0.55 8.27
C ARG A 117 6.14 -0.41 7.19
N LEU A 118 6.27 -1.69 7.53
CA LEU A 118 6.66 -2.73 6.57
C LEU A 118 5.68 -2.79 5.39
N LEU A 119 4.38 -2.79 5.68
CA LEU A 119 3.32 -2.90 4.68
C LEU A 119 3.31 -1.73 3.70
N THR A 120 3.80 -0.54 4.08
CA THR A 120 3.92 0.59 3.13
C THR A 120 4.76 0.26 1.90
N HIS A 121 5.72 -0.66 2.01
CA HIS A 121 6.55 -1.10 0.90
C HIS A 121 5.82 -2.03 -0.07
N TYR A 122 4.67 -2.57 0.33
CA TYR A 122 3.83 -3.48 -0.46
C TYR A 122 2.54 -2.80 -0.92
N ILE A 123 2.54 -1.47 -0.92
CA ILE A 123 1.42 -0.64 -1.39
C ILE A 123 1.85 0.15 -2.62
N HIS A 124 1.07 0.01 -3.68
CA HIS A 124 1.14 0.88 -4.85
C HIS A 124 -0.08 1.78 -4.83
N ALA A 125 0.12 3.09 -4.70
CA ALA A 125 -0.97 4.02 -4.48
C ALA A 125 -0.84 5.24 -5.37
N GLY A 126 -1.97 5.73 -5.84
CA GLY A 126 -2.02 6.86 -6.76
C GLY A 126 -3.42 7.39 -6.96
N ALA A 127 -3.54 8.33 -7.90
CA ALA A 127 -4.83 8.82 -8.34
C ALA A 127 -4.82 9.26 -9.80
N VAL A 128 -5.99 9.16 -10.44
CA VAL A 128 -6.29 9.86 -11.69
C VAL A 128 -6.80 11.26 -11.38
N LEU A 129 -6.17 12.25 -12.00
CA LEU A 129 -6.42 13.67 -11.81
C LEU A 129 -6.63 14.37 -13.14
N GLY A 130 -7.51 15.36 -13.17
CA GLY A 130 -7.68 16.26 -14.32
C GLY A 130 -6.61 17.36 -14.40
N SER A 131 -5.84 17.58 -13.34
CA SER A 131 -4.75 18.55 -13.29
C SER A 131 -3.79 18.23 -12.14
N VAL A 132 -2.51 18.52 -12.34
CA VAL A 132 -1.44 18.38 -11.33
C VAL A 132 -0.88 19.72 -10.87
N ALA A 133 -1.50 20.84 -11.27
CA ALA A 133 -0.96 22.18 -11.06
C ALA A 133 -0.81 22.58 -9.58
N LYS A 134 -1.62 22.00 -8.68
CA LYS A 134 -1.61 22.29 -7.23
C LYS A 134 -1.13 21.10 -6.40
N LEU A 135 -0.54 20.09 -7.05
CA LEU A 135 -0.12 18.87 -6.37
C LEU A 135 1.31 19.03 -5.86
N ASP A 136 1.43 19.53 -4.64
CA ASP A 136 2.74 19.79 -4.02
C ASP A 136 3.29 18.57 -3.25
N ARG A 137 2.42 17.59 -2.93
CA ARG A 137 2.76 16.48 -2.03
C ARG A 137 3.47 15.32 -2.70
N VAL A 138 3.35 15.20 -4.02
CA VAL A 138 4.03 14.16 -4.79
C VAL A 138 5.11 14.86 -5.61
N PRO A 139 6.40 14.61 -5.37
CA PRO A 139 7.48 15.24 -6.10
C PRO A 139 7.52 14.68 -7.52
N VAL A 140 6.70 15.25 -8.40
CA VAL A 140 6.76 15.02 -9.84
C VAL A 140 7.78 15.99 -10.43
N THR A 141 8.66 15.52 -11.33
CA THR A 141 9.70 16.37 -11.93
C THR A 141 9.09 17.64 -12.55
N LEU A 142 9.68 18.80 -12.28
CA LEU A 142 9.20 20.16 -12.63
C LEU A 142 8.68 20.33 -14.07
N GLY A 143 9.16 19.56 -15.05
CA GLY A 143 8.63 19.53 -16.43
C GLY A 143 7.20 18.97 -16.57
N ALA A 144 6.58 18.50 -15.48
CA ALA A 144 5.20 18.05 -15.39
C ALA A 144 4.19 19.21 -15.33
N HIS A 145 4.50 20.28 -14.59
CA HIS A 145 3.58 21.41 -14.41
C HIS A 145 3.39 22.22 -15.71
N ALA A 146 4.41 22.25 -16.59
CA ALA A 146 4.30 22.84 -17.92
C ALA A 146 3.39 22.03 -18.87
N ARG A 147 3.18 20.73 -18.63
CA ARG A 147 2.37 19.83 -19.47
C ARG A 147 0.88 19.81 -19.11
N SER A 148 0.48 20.40 -17.99
CA SER A 148 -0.93 20.44 -17.52
C SER A 148 -1.78 21.52 -18.21
N TRP A 149 -1.26 22.21 -19.23
CA TRP A 149 -1.94 23.29 -19.95
C TRP A 149 -2.72 22.83 -21.19
N VAL A 150 -2.79 21.52 -21.46
CA VAL A 150 -3.61 20.98 -22.54
C VAL A 150 -5.02 20.68 -22.03
N PRO A 151 -6.07 21.35 -22.54
CA PRO A 151 -7.46 21.05 -22.18
C PRO A 151 -7.80 19.59 -22.47
N GLY A 152 -8.44 18.91 -21.51
CA GLY A 152 -8.88 17.52 -21.66
C GLY A 152 -7.81 16.46 -21.37
N ALA A 153 -6.58 16.83 -21.01
CA ALA A 153 -5.58 15.85 -20.58
C ALA A 153 -5.91 15.29 -19.18
N GLN A 154 -5.84 13.97 -19.03
CA GLN A 154 -5.88 13.29 -17.73
C GLN A 154 -4.51 12.75 -17.37
N PHE A 155 -4.22 12.75 -16.08
CA PHE A 155 -2.94 12.31 -15.53
C PHE A 155 -3.18 11.25 -14.47
N ALA A 156 -2.40 10.19 -14.49
CA ALA A 156 -2.27 9.29 -13.36
C ALA A 156 -1.01 9.66 -12.58
N VAL A 157 -1.16 9.88 -11.27
CA VAL A 157 -0.05 10.16 -10.36
C VAL A 157 0.09 8.98 -9.43
N LEU A 158 1.24 8.31 -9.44
CA LEU A 158 1.62 7.34 -8.43
C LEU A 158 2.34 8.10 -7.31
N ALA A 159 1.86 7.95 -6.08
CA ALA A 159 2.49 8.48 -4.87
C ALA A 159 3.40 7.44 -4.20
N ALA A 160 3.08 6.15 -4.33
CA ALA A 160 3.83 5.05 -3.77
C ALA A 160 3.86 3.85 -4.74
N PRO A 161 4.91 3.01 -4.70
CA PRO A 161 6.10 3.11 -3.84
C PRO A 161 7.09 4.18 -4.29
N ARG A 162 7.03 4.61 -5.56
CA ARG A 162 7.85 5.69 -6.11
C ARG A 162 6.98 6.73 -6.81
N PRO A 163 7.18 8.02 -6.54
CA PRO A 163 6.50 9.10 -7.25
C PRO A 163 6.68 9.01 -8.76
N GLN A 164 5.58 8.93 -9.51
CA GLN A 164 5.59 8.92 -10.97
C GLN A 164 4.37 9.66 -11.51
N LEU A 165 4.56 10.36 -12.63
CA LEU A 165 3.49 10.97 -13.41
C LEU A 165 3.36 10.26 -14.75
N VAL A 166 2.13 9.91 -15.11
CA VAL A 166 1.78 9.25 -16.38
C VAL A 166 0.68 10.06 -17.05
N ARG A 167 0.87 10.41 -18.32
CA ARG A 167 -0.20 11.03 -19.13
C ARG A 167 -1.04 9.92 -19.76
N ILE A 168 -2.30 9.84 -19.35
CA ILE A 168 -3.24 8.83 -19.83
C ILE A 168 -3.47 8.98 -21.35
N GLY A 169 -3.50 7.85 -22.05
CA GLY A 169 -3.66 7.78 -23.51
C GLY A 169 -2.40 8.14 -24.33
N ARG A 170 -1.28 8.47 -23.68
CA ARG A 170 -0.01 8.76 -24.37
C ARG A 170 1.17 7.96 -23.82
N ASP A 171 1.29 7.92 -22.50
CA ASP A 171 2.37 7.23 -21.82
C ASP A 171 1.93 5.81 -21.45
N PRO A 172 2.84 4.83 -21.42
CA PRO A 172 2.49 3.47 -21.03
C PRO A 172 2.06 3.40 -19.55
N VAL A 173 1.24 2.40 -19.23
CA VAL A 173 0.89 2.05 -17.85
C VAL A 173 2.17 1.81 -17.05
N PRO A 174 2.32 2.39 -15.86
CA PRO A 174 3.52 2.24 -15.05
C PRO A 174 3.68 0.78 -14.60
N PRO A 175 4.93 0.31 -14.37
CA PRO A 175 5.17 -1.05 -13.91
C PRO A 175 4.41 -1.30 -12.59
N GLY A 176 3.72 -2.43 -12.53
CA GLY A 176 2.94 -2.85 -11.38
C GLY A 176 3.74 -3.64 -10.34
N PRO A 177 3.06 -4.08 -9.27
CA PRO A 177 3.64 -4.97 -8.27
C PRO A 177 4.18 -6.27 -8.87
N ASP A 178 5.24 -6.80 -8.28
CA ASP A 178 5.82 -8.12 -8.57
C ASP A 178 5.20 -9.26 -7.75
N PHE A 179 4.11 -8.96 -7.03
CA PHE A 179 3.34 -9.89 -6.21
C PHE A 179 1.85 -9.87 -6.59
N ALA A 180 1.13 -10.94 -6.22
CA ALA A 180 -0.32 -11.01 -6.40
C ALA A 180 -1.01 -9.88 -5.61
N THR A 181 -1.73 -9.02 -6.32
CA THR A 181 -2.31 -7.80 -5.76
C THR A 181 -3.81 -7.73 -5.99
N GLY A 182 -4.54 -7.25 -5.00
CA GLY A 182 -5.86 -6.66 -5.20
C GLY A 182 -5.74 -5.16 -5.45
N LEU A 183 -6.79 -4.54 -5.99
CA LEU A 183 -6.88 -3.11 -6.24
C LEU A 183 -8.15 -2.57 -5.59
N VAL A 184 -7.99 -1.58 -4.72
CA VAL A 184 -9.10 -0.80 -4.18
C VAL A 184 -9.09 0.56 -4.87
N HIS A 185 -10.25 1.03 -5.30
CA HIS A 185 -10.39 2.36 -5.88
C HIS A 185 -11.58 3.12 -5.29
N ALA A 186 -11.48 4.44 -5.31
CA ALA A 186 -12.51 5.32 -4.81
C ALA A 186 -12.59 6.58 -5.69
N SER A 187 -13.77 6.80 -6.26
CA SER A 187 -13.98 7.91 -7.19
C SER A 187 -14.71 9.06 -6.52
N GLY A 188 -14.12 10.25 -6.64
CA GLY A 188 -14.84 11.51 -6.52
C GLY A 188 -15.50 11.85 -7.85
N ARG A 189 -15.14 12.99 -8.45
CA ARG A 189 -15.70 13.43 -9.73
C ARG A 189 -14.89 13.01 -10.97
N ALA A 190 -13.77 12.31 -10.80
CA ALA A 190 -13.01 11.78 -11.93
C ALA A 190 -13.49 10.39 -12.32
N ASP A 191 -13.33 10.07 -13.60
CA ASP A 191 -13.61 8.74 -14.15
C ASP A 191 -12.59 7.71 -13.64
N ALA A 192 -13.07 6.49 -13.39
CA ALA A 192 -12.27 5.34 -12.97
C ALA A 192 -11.86 4.44 -14.14
N ALA A 193 -12.34 4.67 -15.37
CA ALA A 193 -12.16 3.75 -16.50
C ALA A 193 -10.69 3.34 -16.75
N TRP A 194 -9.74 4.28 -16.63
CA TRP A 194 -8.32 3.96 -16.78
C TRP A 194 -7.79 3.08 -15.64
N VAL A 195 -8.26 3.30 -14.40
CA VAL A 195 -7.90 2.50 -13.21
C VAL A 195 -8.46 1.09 -13.33
N THR A 196 -9.72 0.96 -13.73
CA THR A 196 -10.42 -0.33 -13.80
C THR A 196 -10.12 -1.12 -15.07
N GLY A 197 -9.62 -0.46 -16.12
CA GLY A 197 -9.22 -1.06 -17.38
C GLY A 197 -7.70 -1.22 -17.49
N GLU A 198 -7.04 -0.24 -18.10
CA GLU A 198 -5.62 -0.29 -18.46
C GLU A 198 -4.70 -0.59 -17.28
N LEU A 199 -4.91 0.09 -16.14
CA LEU A 199 -4.08 -0.10 -14.95
C LEU A 199 -4.28 -1.50 -14.36
N ALA A 200 -5.53 -1.91 -14.12
CA ALA A 200 -5.85 -3.23 -13.56
C ALA A 200 -5.29 -4.37 -14.42
N ALA A 201 -5.41 -4.25 -15.75
CA ALA A 201 -4.83 -5.20 -16.69
C ALA A 201 -3.30 -5.19 -16.67
N GLY A 202 -2.67 -4.01 -16.75
CA GLY A 202 -1.21 -3.87 -16.73
C GLY A 202 -0.56 -4.35 -15.43
N TRP A 203 -1.27 -4.23 -14.30
CA TRP A 203 -0.82 -4.71 -12.99
C TRP A 203 -1.23 -6.15 -12.68
N ARG A 204 -1.98 -6.81 -13.58
CA ARG A 204 -2.46 -8.19 -13.40
C ARG A 204 -3.19 -8.38 -12.07
N VAL A 205 -4.06 -7.41 -11.76
CA VAL A 205 -4.85 -7.37 -10.51
C VAL A 205 -5.73 -8.61 -10.42
N GLN A 206 -5.72 -9.28 -9.26
CA GLN A 206 -6.49 -10.51 -9.02
C GLN A 206 -7.93 -10.25 -8.57
N GLY A 207 -8.21 -9.06 -8.05
CA GLY A 207 -9.53 -8.66 -7.60
C GLY A 207 -9.61 -7.15 -7.39
N MET A 208 -10.79 -6.59 -7.61
CA MET A 208 -11.04 -5.16 -7.52
C MET A 208 -12.19 -4.85 -6.58
N GLU A 209 -12.07 -3.76 -5.84
CA GLU A 209 -13.11 -3.27 -4.93
C GLU A 209 -13.27 -1.75 -5.09
N MET A 210 -14.52 -1.30 -5.21
CA MET A 210 -14.86 0.11 -5.15
C MET A 210 -15.32 0.45 -3.72
N VAL A 211 -14.79 1.53 -3.16
CA VAL A 211 -15.17 2.04 -1.85
C VAL A 211 -15.52 3.53 -1.91
N PRO A 212 -16.24 4.07 -0.93
CA PRO A 212 -16.45 5.52 -0.83
C PRO A 212 -15.12 6.28 -0.73
N LEU A 213 -15.03 7.43 -1.41
CA LEU A 213 -13.83 8.29 -1.35
C LEU A 213 -13.59 8.75 0.10
N PRO A 214 -12.41 8.47 0.69
CA PRO A 214 -12.09 8.96 2.03
C PRO A 214 -12.20 10.49 2.08
N ALA A 215 -12.77 11.03 3.15
CA ALA A 215 -12.98 12.48 3.29
C ALA A 215 -11.68 13.30 3.19
N ALA A 216 -10.55 12.71 3.60
CA ALA A 216 -9.23 13.34 3.52
C ALA A 216 -8.62 13.34 2.10
N SER A 217 -9.22 12.66 1.12
CA SER A 217 -8.62 12.47 -0.22
C SER A 217 -8.57 13.78 -1.01
N ALA A 218 -9.68 14.52 -1.05
CA ALA A 218 -9.74 15.79 -1.78
C ALA A 218 -8.68 16.82 -1.31
N PRO A 219 -8.52 17.10 0.00
CA PRO A 219 -7.46 18.00 0.45
C PRO A 219 -6.06 17.41 0.24
N TRP A 220 -5.88 16.09 0.26
CA TRP A 220 -4.60 15.43 -0.01
C TRP A 220 -4.17 15.60 -1.46
N TRP A 221 -5.07 15.35 -2.41
CA TRP A 221 -4.83 15.49 -3.86
C TRP A 221 -5.04 16.93 -4.39
N ALA A 222 -5.41 17.86 -3.52
CA ALA A 222 -5.72 19.25 -3.85
C ALA A 222 -6.90 19.44 -4.85
N THR A 223 -7.74 18.42 -5.02
CA THR A 223 -8.92 18.46 -5.90
C THR A 223 -9.95 17.39 -5.55
N ASP A 224 -11.23 17.65 -5.82
CA ASP A 224 -12.33 16.69 -5.73
C ASP A 224 -12.60 15.94 -7.06
N LYS A 225 -11.96 16.38 -8.15
CA LYS A 225 -11.93 15.68 -9.45
C LYS A 225 -10.82 14.63 -9.43
N VAL A 226 -10.99 13.65 -8.56
CA VAL A 226 -10.01 12.60 -8.26
C VAL A 226 -10.65 11.22 -8.34
N CYS A 227 -9.91 10.24 -8.86
CA CYS A 227 -10.17 8.82 -8.65
C CYS A 227 -8.91 8.24 -8.00
N GLU A 228 -8.98 7.99 -6.70
CA GLU A 228 -7.86 7.45 -5.94
C GLU A 228 -7.85 5.92 -6.04
N PHE A 229 -6.66 5.33 -6.07
CA PHE A 229 -6.49 3.89 -6.11
C PHE A 229 -5.32 3.45 -5.23
N ALA A 230 -5.44 2.25 -4.67
CA ALA A 230 -4.43 1.60 -3.87
C ALA A 230 -4.45 0.10 -4.15
N ALA A 231 -3.31 -0.45 -4.55
CA ALA A 231 -3.09 -1.86 -4.75
C ALA A 231 -2.16 -2.40 -3.66
N GLY A 232 -2.43 -3.60 -3.20
CA GLY A 232 -1.60 -4.30 -2.22
C GLY A 232 -1.97 -5.77 -2.07
N ILE A 233 -1.22 -6.44 -1.20
CA ILE A 233 -1.45 -7.85 -0.85
C ILE A 233 -2.82 -7.98 -0.17
N THR A 234 -3.64 -8.91 -0.65
CA THR A 234 -4.99 -9.18 -0.10
C THR A 234 -5.09 -10.50 0.66
N ASP A 235 -4.18 -11.43 0.41
CA ASP A 235 -4.15 -12.76 1.05
C ASP A 235 -3.60 -12.66 2.49
N PRO A 236 -4.43 -12.95 3.52
CA PRO A 236 -3.99 -12.93 4.92
C PRO A 236 -2.81 -13.86 5.23
N LEU A 237 -2.68 -14.99 4.53
CA LEU A 237 -1.57 -15.92 4.71
C LEU A 237 -0.26 -15.39 4.13
N VAL A 238 -0.33 -14.59 3.07
CA VAL A 238 0.85 -13.91 2.53
C VAL A 238 1.25 -12.78 3.47
N LEU A 239 0.29 -11.99 3.96
CA LEU A 239 0.53 -10.93 4.94
C LEU A 239 1.18 -11.47 6.22
N SER A 240 0.65 -12.56 6.78
CA SER A 240 1.18 -13.13 8.03
C SER A 240 2.59 -13.70 7.84
N ARG A 241 2.87 -14.39 6.73
CA ARG A 241 4.21 -14.88 6.38
C ARG A 241 5.20 -13.73 6.17
N LEU A 242 4.77 -12.66 5.51
CA LEU A 242 5.60 -11.47 5.30
C LEU A 242 6.00 -10.82 6.64
N VAL A 243 5.07 -10.70 7.58
CA VAL A 243 5.38 -10.14 8.91
C VAL A 243 6.24 -11.11 9.72
N ALA A 244 5.97 -12.42 9.64
CA ALA A 244 6.71 -13.44 10.38
C ALA A 244 8.14 -13.65 9.87
N SER A 245 8.46 -13.30 8.62
CA SER A 245 9.81 -13.42 8.07
C SER A 245 10.78 -12.33 8.54
N VAL A 246 10.25 -11.25 9.14
CA VAL A 246 11.07 -10.15 9.64
C VAL A 246 11.53 -10.45 11.06
N GLN A 247 12.83 -10.22 11.31
CA GLN A 247 13.45 -10.39 12.63
C GLN A 247 12.69 -9.58 13.68
N ARG A 248 12.24 -10.27 14.74
CA ARG A 248 11.64 -9.63 15.91
C ARG A 248 12.70 -9.24 16.92
N ALA A 249 12.44 -8.14 17.61
CA ALA A 249 13.22 -7.71 18.76
C ALA A 249 12.27 -7.34 19.91
N ARG A 250 12.74 -7.56 21.14
CA ARG A 250 11.99 -7.18 22.34
C ARG A 250 12.40 -5.77 22.77
N CYS A 251 11.43 -4.89 22.95
CA CYS A 251 11.68 -3.55 23.49
C CYS A 251 12.21 -3.63 24.92
N SER A 252 13.33 -2.98 25.22
CA SER A 252 13.95 -2.99 26.55
C SER A 252 13.15 -2.22 27.61
N TRP A 253 12.30 -1.28 27.20
CA TRP A 253 11.47 -0.50 28.11
C TRP A 253 10.13 -1.17 28.41
N CYS A 254 9.27 -1.35 27.40
CA CYS A 254 7.91 -1.88 27.61
C CYS A 254 7.80 -3.41 27.46
N GLY A 255 8.86 -4.09 27.03
CA GLY A 255 8.88 -5.56 26.90
C GLY A 255 8.09 -6.14 25.72
N LEU A 256 7.42 -5.32 24.90
CA LEU A 256 6.70 -5.79 23.71
C LEU A 256 7.65 -6.27 22.62
N GLU A 257 7.25 -7.32 21.89
CA GLU A 257 7.88 -7.68 20.62
C GLU A 257 7.54 -6.64 19.54
N ILE A 258 8.53 -6.28 18.74
CA ILE A 258 8.39 -5.37 17.60
C ILE A 258 9.21 -5.87 16.41
N ILE A 259 8.95 -5.30 15.24
CA ILE A 259 9.87 -5.37 14.10
C ILE A 259 10.49 -3.98 13.83
N GLY A 260 11.75 -3.96 13.42
CA GLY A 260 12.49 -2.72 13.15
C GLY A 260 13.25 -2.16 14.36
N ASP A 261 13.54 -0.87 14.29
CA ASP A 261 14.57 -0.17 15.10
C ASP A 261 13.99 0.71 16.22
N ARG A 262 12.67 0.78 16.35
CA ARG A 262 11.99 1.65 17.32
C ARG A 262 10.62 1.11 17.68
N CYS A 263 10.32 1.05 18.98
CA CYS A 263 8.99 0.71 19.46
C CYS A 263 8.01 1.87 19.18
N LEU A 264 6.94 1.63 18.43
CA LEU A 264 5.95 2.67 18.11
C LEU A 264 4.96 2.96 19.25
N LEU A 265 4.99 2.16 20.31
CA LEU A 265 4.21 2.36 21.52
C LEU A 265 4.97 3.33 22.44
N CYS A 266 6.03 2.89 23.10
CA CYS A 266 6.78 3.71 24.06
C CYS A 266 7.91 4.57 23.45
N ALA A 267 8.07 4.60 22.12
CA ALA A 267 9.11 5.35 21.39
C ALA A 267 10.58 4.94 21.65
N THR A 268 10.83 3.94 22.51
CA THR A 268 12.19 3.46 22.82
C THR A 268 12.88 2.90 21.57
N PRO A 269 14.10 3.38 21.23
CA PRO A 269 14.92 2.76 20.19
C PRO A 269 15.28 1.32 20.57
N VAL A 270 15.33 0.44 19.58
CA VAL A 270 15.73 -0.95 19.76
C VAL A 270 17.02 -1.17 18.98
N PRO A 271 18.12 -1.56 19.64
CA PRO A 271 19.38 -1.78 18.96
C PRO A 271 19.22 -2.88 17.91
N PRO A 272 19.92 -2.79 16.77
CA PRO A 272 19.95 -3.87 15.80
C PRO A 272 20.44 -5.14 16.50
N GLY A 273 19.74 -6.25 16.27
CA GLY A 273 20.18 -7.55 16.77
C GLY A 273 21.58 -7.89 16.25
N PRO A 274 22.32 -8.79 16.93
CA PRO A 274 23.60 -9.26 16.42
C PRO A 274 23.40 -9.77 14.99
N ALA A 275 24.21 -9.29 14.05
CA ALA A 275 24.18 -9.76 12.68
C ALA A 275 24.27 -11.28 12.67
N ALA A 276 23.44 -11.94 11.85
CA ALA A 276 23.59 -13.37 11.63
C ALA A 276 25.06 -13.63 11.27
N PRO A 277 25.70 -14.67 11.86
CA PRO A 277 27.08 -14.98 11.53
C PRO A 277 27.16 -15.11 10.00
N SER A 278 28.06 -14.33 9.40
CA SER A 278 28.29 -14.42 7.96
C SER A 278 28.55 -15.88 7.62
N PRO A 279 27.95 -16.42 6.54
CA PRO A 279 28.30 -17.76 6.10
C PRO A 279 29.82 -17.82 5.97
N PRO A 280 30.47 -18.89 6.47
CA PRO A 280 31.91 -19.00 6.36
C PRO A 280 32.28 -18.80 4.89
N LEU A 281 33.22 -17.89 4.64
CA LEU A 281 33.80 -17.70 3.31
C LEU A 281 34.16 -19.10 2.77
N PRO A 282 33.79 -19.44 1.52
CA PRO A 282 34.20 -20.70 0.92
C PRO A 282 35.71 -20.83 1.13
N GLN A 283 36.12 -21.84 1.92
CA GLN A 283 37.54 -22.12 2.06
C GLN A 283 38.08 -22.31 0.65
N ALA A 284 39.13 -21.56 0.32
CA ALA A 284 39.79 -21.67 -0.96
C ALA A 284 40.12 -23.15 -1.19
N VAL A 285 39.47 -23.75 -2.19
CA VAL A 285 39.80 -25.10 -2.63
C VAL A 285 41.28 -25.04 -3.03
N PRO A 286 42.16 -25.87 -2.42
CA PRO A 286 43.55 -25.88 -2.83
C PRO A 286 43.62 -26.16 -4.32
N ALA A 287 44.38 -25.32 -5.03
CA ALA A 287 44.52 -25.42 -6.47
C ALA A 287 44.94 -26.83 -6.88
N PRO A 288 44.37 -27.40 -7.97
CA PRO A 288 44.79 -28.70 -8.45
C PRO A 288 46.27 -28.65 -8.84
N VAL A 289 47.06 -29.58 -8.28
CA VAL A 289 48.45 -29.80 -8.65
C VAL A 289 48.48 -30.21 -10.13
N PRO A 290 49.31 -29.58 -10.98
CA PRO A 290 49.37 -29.93 -12.40
C PRO A 290 49.95 -31.34 -12.56
N HIS A 291 49.12 -32.29 -12.99
CA HIS A 291 49.59 -33.57 -13.51
C HIS A 291 50.31 -33.32 -14.84
N GLN A 292 51.63 -33.54 -14.86
CA GLN A 292 52.41 -33.63 -16.09
C GLN A 292 52.01 -34.92 -16.81
N GLY A 293 51.46 -34.78 -18.01
CA GLY A 293 51.11 -35.91 -18.87
C GLY A 293 49.97 -35.58 -19.84
N ALA A 294 50.18 -34.61 -20.73
CA ALA A 294 49.26 -34.35 -21.82
C ALA A 294 49.53 -35.32 -22.99
N PRO A 295 48.54 -36.11 -23.46
CA PRO A 295 48.58 -36.68 -24.80
C PRO A 295 48.25 -35.59 -25.84
N PRO A 296 48.72 -35.71 -27.10
CA PRO A 296 48.53 -34.68 -28.11
C PRO A 296 47.04 -34.54 -28.50
N PRO A 297 46.63 -33.35 -28.99
CA PRO A 297 45.25 -33.07 -29.33
C PRO A 297 44.82 -33.83 -30.57
N VAL A 298 43.67 -34.53 -30.48
CA VAL A 298 42.95 -35.07 -31.64
C VAL A 298 42.31 -33.90 -32.38
N ALA A 299 42.53 -33.83 -33.70
CA ALA A 299 41.98 -32.81 -34.58
C ALA A 299 40.44 -32.77 -34.51
N GLN A 300 39.89 -31.58 -34.26
CA GLN A 300 38.44 -31.34 -34.28
C GLN A 300 37.93 -31.33 -35.73
N PRO A 301 36.79 -31.97 -36.04
CA PRO A 301 36.13 -31.84 -37.33
C PRO A 301 35.49 -30.44 -37.49
N PRO A 302 35.33 -29.96 -38.74
CA PRO A 302 34.83 -28.62 -39.02
C PRO A 302 33.37 -28.41 -38.58
N PRO A 303 32.96 -27.16 -38.34
CA PRO A 303 31.62 -26.83 -37.86
C PRO A 303 30.56 -27.20 -38.90
N GLN A 304 29.56 -27.97 -38.47
CA GLN A 304 28.38 -28.29 -39.26
C GLN A 304 27.51 -27.03 -39.40
N SER A 305 27.16 -26.71 -40.64
CA SER A 305 26.23 -25.66 -41.03
C SER A 305 24.83 -25.92 -40.46
N VAL A 306 24.32 -24.96 -39.69
CA VAL A 306 22.94 -24.94 -39.18
C VAL A 306 21.97 -24.77 -40.37
N PRO A 307 20.96 -25.64 -40.55
CA PRO A 307 19.97 -25.46 -41.59
C PRO A 307 19.01 -24.29 -41.26
N PRO A 308 18.47 -23.59 -42.27
CA PRO A 308 17.59 -22.45 -42.07
C PRO A 308 16.25 -22.88 -41.44
N TYR A 309 15.78 -22.09 -40.49
CA TYR A 309 14.45 -22.19 -39.90
C TYR A 309 13.36 -22.20 -40.99
N HIS A 310 12.52 -23.25 -40.98
CA HIS A 310 11.27 -23.30 -41.73
C HIS A 310 10.32 -22.20 -41.22
N GLN A 311 9.90 -21.30 -42.11
CA GLN A 311 8.77 -20.41 -41.87
C GLN A 311 7.47 -21.22 -41.81
N PRO A 312 6.57 -20.98 -40.82
CA PRO A 312 5.22 -21.49 -40.89
C PRO A 312 4.41 -20.72 -41.95
N ALA A 313 3.66 -21.49 -42.74
CA ALA A 313 2.82 -21.02 -43.84
C ALA A 313 1.69 -20.11 -43.35
N VAL A 314 1.44 -19.05 -44.14
CA VAL A 314 0.29 -18.16 -44.02
C VAL A 314 -0.98 -18.95 -44.35
N GLY A 315 -1.78 -19.25 -43.34
CA GLY A 315 -3.07 -19.91 -43.46
C GLY A 315 -4.22 -18.90 -43.54
N ALA A 316 -4.85 -18.85 -44.72
CA ALA A 316 -6.26 -18.60 -45.03
C ALA A 316 -7.05 -17.48 -44.31
N ALA A 317 -7.59 -16.57 -45.13
CA ALA A 317 -8.61 -15.59 -44.78
C ALA A 317 -9.94 -16.24 -44.33
N PRO A 318 -10.70 -15.61 -43.40
CA PRO A 318 -12.04 -16.05 -43.04
C PRO A 318 -13.07 -15.73 -44.13
N PRO A 319 -14.12 -16.56 -44.32
CA PRO A 319 -15.19 -16.27 -45.28
C PRO A 319 -16.12 -15.16 -44.79
N SER A 320 -16.59 -14.34 -45.73
CA SER A 320 -17.56 -13.26 -45.54
C SER A 320 -18.93 -13.75 -45.06
N PRO A 321 -19.67 -12.96 -44.26
CA PRO A 321 -21.04 -13.28 -43.86
C PRO A 321 -22.03 -13.07 -45.03
N PRO A 322 -23.17 -13.81 -45.06
CA PRO A 322 -24.19 -13.61 -46.07
C PRO A 322 -25.01 -12.35 -45.81
N GLU A 323 -25.26 -11.59 -46.87
CA GLU A 323 -26.25 -10.51 -46.91
C GLU A 323 -27.66 -11.11 -46.78
N ILE A 324 -28.40 -10.71 -45.75
CA ILE A 324 -29.86 -10.85 -45.70
C ILE A 324 -30.45 -9.50 -46.10
N ASN A 325 -31.02 -9.48 -47.29
CA ASN A 325 -31.76 -8.37 -47.85
C ASN A 325 -33.26 -8.69 -47.70
N ARG A 326 -33.93 -8.02 -46.74
CA ARG A 326 -35.37 -7.70 -46.73
C ARG A 326 -35.73 -6.83 -45.53
#